data_AF-A0A2R6CFC3-F1
#
_entry.id   AF-A0A2R6CFC3-F1
#
_cell.length_a   1.000
_cell.length_b   1.000
_cell.length_c   1.000
_cell.angle_alpha   90.00
_cell.angle_beta   90.00
_cell.angle_gamma   90.00
#
_symmetry.space_group_name_H-M   'P 1'
#
loop_
_entity.id
_entity.type
_entity.pdbx_description
1 polymer ?
#
loop_
_entity_poly.entity_id
_entity_poly.type
_entity_poly.pdbx_seq_one_letter_code
_entity_poly.pdbx_strand_id
1 'polypeptide(L)'
;MSGDIDVDEVTLPVKRTEGDTIEERLTANAYHNILPARYLKKDAGGNPVENQEELFERVARNVALAEAVFEADRLGLEVRVTPEQIKPTHPRRGELAAEVFGHDTRMASDVESVPDDIEEAREYLLDQEIRLTENNVNKFAYETVVPELPAEVREHVEATAAQFQEVMERLGFMPNWRARL
;
A
#
# COMPACT_ATOMS: atom_id res chain seq x y z
N MET A 1 -32.36 -25.36 39.30
CA MET A 1 -32.30 -25.99 37.97
C MET A 1 -31.59 -25.00 37.06
N SER A 2 -30.26 -25.01 37.08
CA SER A 2 -29.44 -24.22 36.17
C SER A 2 -29.34 -25.02 34.87
N GLY A 3 -29.79 -24.44 33.76
CA GLY A 3 -29.60 -25.03 32.45
C GLY A 3 -28.13 -24.89 32.07
N ASP A 4 -27.41 -26.00 32.10
CA ASP A 4 -26.13 -26.16 31.40
C ASP A 4 -26.39 -25.89 29.91
N ILE A 5 -25.83 -24.80 29.40
CA ILE A 5 -25.72 -24.60 27.96
C ILE A 5 -24.47 -25.38 27.57
N ASP A 6 -24.68 -26.59 27.05
CA ASP A 6 -23.64 -27.42 26.44
C ASP A 6 -22.99 -26.59 25.34
N VAL A 7 -21.73 -26.22 25.57
CA VAL A 7 -20.93 -25.45 24.61
C VAL A 7 -20.51 -26.45 23.56
N ASP A 8 -21.41 -26.68 22.60
CA ASP A 8 -21.18 -27.49 21.42
C ASP A 8 -19.77 -27.19 20.88
N GLU A 9 -19.00 -28.26 20.77
CA GLU A 9 -17.60 -28.35 20.36
C GLU A 9 -17.28 -27.35 19.24
N VAL A 10 -16.75 -26.17 19.61
CA VAL A 10 -16.33 -25.14 18.66
C VAL A 10 -15.16 -25.70 17.85
N THR A 11 -15.47 -26.28 16.70
CA THR A 11 -14.48 -26.82 15.79
C THR A 11 -13.81 -25.65 15.07
N LEU A 12 -12.63 -25.26 15.54
CA LEU A 12 -11.83 -24.24 14.86
C LEU A 12 -11.40 -24.77 13.49
N PRO A 13 -11.66 -24.02 12.39
CA PRO A 13 -11.22 -24.43 11.06
C PRO A 13 -9.71 -24.65 11.03
N VAL A 14 -9.27 -25.81 10.55
CA VAL A 14 -7.86 -26.10 10.35
C VAL A 14 -7.31 -25.14 9.28
N LYS A 15 -6.19 -24.49 9.56
CA LYS A 15 -5.47 -23.65 8.58
C LYS A 15 -5.19 -24.50 7.35
N ARG A 16 -5.80 -24.17 6.20
CA ARG A 16 -5.47 -24.78 4.92
C ARG A 16 -4.26 -24.03 4.35
N THR A 17 -3.10 -24.65 4.35
CA THR A 17 -1.93 -24.13 3.62
C THR A 17 -1.76 -24.80 2.26
N GLU A 18 -2.64 -25.76 1.95
CA GLU A 18 -2.67 -26.55 0.74
C GLU A 18 -3.83 -26.05 -0.13
N GLY A 19 -3.60 -25.94 -1.44
CA GLY A 19 -4.50 -25.30 -2.40
C GLY A 19 -3.67 -24.56 -3.45
N ASP A 20 -4.19 -24.44 -4.67
CA ASP A 20 -3.56 -23.74 -5.78
C ASP A 20 -3.90 -22.24 -5.77
N THR A 21 -5.04 -21.87 -5.19
CA THR A 21 -5.52 -20.48 -5.12
C THR A 21 -5.57 -19.92 -3.69
N ILE A 22 -5.69 -18.59 -3.58
CA ILE A 22 -5.88 -17.91 -2.29
C ILE A 22 -7.19 -18.34 -1.63
N GLU A 23 -8.28 -18.45 -2.42
CA GLU A 23 -9.59 -18.88 -1.95
C GLU A 23 -9.54 -20.29 -1.33
N GLU A 24 -8.76 -21.20 -1.91
CA GLU A 24 -8.60 -22.56 -1.38
C GLU A 24 -7.78 -22.62 -0.09
N ARG A 25 -6.80 -21.72 0.06
CA ARG A 25 -5.92 -21.65 1.24
C ARG A 25 -6.58 -20.87 2.39
N LEU A 26 -7.33 -19.81 2.09
CA LEU A 26 -8.04 -19.04 3.11
C LEU A 26 -9.28 -19.78 3.60
N THR A 27 -9.69 -19.51 4.84
CA THR A 27 -11.00 -19.97 5.29
C THR A 27 -12.08 -19.21 4.53
N ALA A 28 -13.21 -19.86 4.24
CA ALA A 28 -14.34 -19.22 3.55
C ALA A 28 -14.79 -17.92 4.26
N ASN A 29 -14.72 -17.89 5.59
CA ASN A 29 -15.03 -16.68 6.37
C ASN A 29 -13.99 -15.57 6.17
N ALA A 30 -12.70 -15.90 6.10
CA ALA A 30 -11.65 -14.93 5.83
C ALA A 30 -11.83 -14.31 4.45
N TYR A 31 -11.99 -15.17 3.43
CA TYR A 31 -12.04 -14.79 2.03
C TYR A 31 -13.32 -14.01 1.70
N HIS A 32 -14.50 -14.50 2.08
CA HIS A 32 -15.76 -13.86 1.69
C HIS A 32 -16.27 -12.78 2.66
N ASN A 33 -15.84 -12.77 3.93
CA ASN A 33 -16.41 -11.86 4.94
C ASN A 33 -15.39 -10.88 5.52
N ILE A 34 -14.30 -11.38 6.12
CA ILE A 34 -13.37 -10.53 6.89
C ILE A 34 -12.60 -9.59 5.96
N LEU A 35 -12.00 -10.13 4.88
CA LEU A 35 -11.22 -9.35 3.94
C LEU A 35 -12.07 -8.25 3.27
N PRO A 36 -13.25 -8.55 2.68
CA PRO A 36 -14.11 -7.53 2.08
C PRO A 36 -14.61 -6.47 3.05
N ALA A 37 -14.91 -6.85 4.30
CA ALA A 37 -15.45 -5.91 5.26
C ALA A 37 -14.41 -4.89 5.75
N ARG A 38 -13.16 -5.32 5.95
CA ARG A 38 -12.16 -4.55 6.71
C ARG A 38 -10.95 -4.06 5.92
N TYR A 39 -10.56 -4.76 4.85
CA TYR A 39 -9.25 -4.55 4.22
C TYR A 39 -9.31 -4.13 2.76
N LEU A 40 -10.35 -4.53 2.02
CA LEU A 40 -10.52 -4.10 0.62
C LEU A 40 -10.77 -2.59 0.54
N LYS A 41 -10.15 -1.95 -0.44
CA LYS A 41 -10.40 -0.54 -0.75
C LYS A 41 -11.88 -0.36 -1.11
N LYS A 42 -12.47 0.74 -0.66
CA LYS A 42 -13.88 1.09 -0.93
C LYS A 42 -13.99 2.42 -1.63
N ASP A 43 -15.03 2.57 -2.44
CA ASP A 43 -15.45 3.86 -2.99
C ASP A 43 -16.12 4.75 -1.92
N ALA A 44 -16.52 5.96 -2.31
CA ALA A 44 -17.26 6.88 -1.45
C ALA A 44 -18.64 6.34 -1.00
N GLY A 45 -19.18 5.34 -1.70
CA GLY A 45 -20.42 4.64 -1.35
C GLY A 45 -20.21 3.44 -0.41
N GLY A 46 -18.97 3.11 -0.07
CA GLY A 46 -18.64 1.97 0.79
C GLY A 46 -18.59 0.63 0.06
N ASN A 47 -18.66 0.60 -1.28
CA ASN A 47 -18.57 -0.62 -2.06
C ASN A 47 -17.10 -0.98 -2.29
N PRO A 48 -16.71 -2.28 -2.15
CA PRO A 48 -15.37 -2.71 -2.53
C PRO A 48 -15.07 -2.40 -4.00
N VAL A 49 -13.94 -1.76 -4.25
CA VAL A 49 -13.40 -1.47 -5.60
C VAL A 49 -12.14 -2.27 -5.89
N GLU A 50 -11.89 -3.27 -5.07
CA GLU A 50 -10.70 -4.12 -5.06
C GLU A 50 -11.14 -5.53 -4.65
N ASN A 51 -10.50 -6.56 -5.19
CA ASN A 51 -10.64 -7.96 -4.77
C ASN A 51 -9.48 -8.41 -3.86
N GLN A 52 -9.54 -9.65 -3.39
CA GLN A 52 -8.60 -10.21 -2.42
C GLN A 52 -7.19 -10.31 -3.02
N GLU A 53 -7.08 -10.76 -4.26
CA GLU A 53 -5.82 -10.87 -5.01
C GLU A 53 -5.18 -9.48 -5.20
N GLU A 54 -5.97 -8.50 -5.60
CA GLU A 54 -5.55 -7.10 -5.77
C GLU A 54 -5.10 -6.47 -4.44
N LEU A 55 -5.72 -6.83 -3.31
CA LEU A 55 -5.25 -6.42 -1.98
C LEU A 55 -3.83 -6.92 -1.72
N PHE A 56 -3.53 -8.19 -2.00
CA PHE A 56 -2.19 -8.74 -1.80
C PHE A 56 -1.18 -8.08 -2.73
N GLU A 57 -1.52 -7.89 -4.00
CA GLU A 57 -0.70 -7.16 -4.96
C GLU A 57 -0.41 -5.72 -4.48
N ARG A 58 -1.43 -4.98 -4.05
CA ARG A 58 -1.27 -3.63 -3.50
C ARG A 58 -0.36 -3.60 -2.28
N VAL A 59 -0.51 -4.55 -1.36
CA VAL A 59 0.35 -4.63 -0.17
C VAL A 59 1.79 -4.93 -0.58
N ALA A 60 1.99 -5.89 -1.49
CA ALA A 60 3.31 -6.27 -1.97
C ALA A 60 4.03 -5.08 -2.63
N ARG A 61 3.34 -4.37 -3.53
CA ARG A 61 3.86 -3.16 -4.18
C ARG A 61 4.25 -2.07 -3.19
N ASN A 62 3.40 -1.79 -2.19
CA ASN A 62 3.70 -0.77 -1.19
C ASN A 62 4.93 -1.12 -0.33
N VAL A 63 5.10 -2.39 0.02
CA VAL A 63 6.28 -2.86 0.78
C VAL A 63 7.53 -2.81 -0.10
N ALA A 64 7.44 -3.33 -1.32
CA ALA A 64 8.57 -3.41 -2.25
C ALA A 64 9.07 -2.04 -2.70
N LEU A 65 8.21 -1.01 -2.76
CA LEU A 65 8.66 0.34 -3.12
C LEU A 65 9.74 0.88 -2.17
N ALA A 66 9.75 0.47 -0.90
CA ALA A 66 10.80 0.84 0.04
C ALA A 66 12.19 0.31 -0.38
N GLU A 67 12.24 -0.84 -1.07
CA GLU A 67 13.50 -1.40 -1.59
C GLU A 67 14.16 -0.51 -2.64
N ALA A 68 13.40 0.37 -3.32
CA ALA A 68 13.98 1.30 -4.28
C ALA A 68 15.05 2.19 -3.64
N VAL A 69 14.86 2.59 -2.37
CA VAL A 69 15.82 3.42 -1.62
C VAL A 69 17.08 2.63 -1.31
N PHE A 70 16.93 1.43 -0.74
CA PHE A 70 18.05 0.58 -0.32
C PHE A 70 18.88 0.10 -1.51
N GLU A 71 18.21 -0.31 -2.58
CA GLU A 71 18.87 -0.82 -3.78
C GLU A 71 19.59 0.30 -4.54
N ALA A 72 19.00 1.49 -4.63
CA ALA A 72 19.68 2.65 -5.19
C ALA A 72 20.93 3.00 -4.38
N ASP A 73 20.83 3.06 -3.06
CA ASP A 73 21.97 3.33 -2.17
C ASP A 73 23.06 2.25 -2.31
N ARG A 74 22.69 0.97 -2.43
CA ARG A 74 23.62 -0.15 -2.66
C ARG A 74 24.41 0.01 -3.96
N LEU A 75 23.77 0.51 -5.00
CA LEU A 75 24.37 0.75 -6.32
C LEU A 75 25.06 2.12 -6.42
N GLY A 76 24.96 2.97 -5.40
CA GLY A 76 25.49 4.33 -5.41
C GLY A 76 24.74 5.26 -6.38
N LEU A 77 23.46 4.98 -6.61
CA LEU A 77 22.56 5.75 -7.47
C LEU A 77 21.69 6.69 -6.63
N GLU A 78 21.40 7.87 -7.16
CA GLU A 78 20.40 8.76 -6.57
C GLU A 78 19.09 8.65 -7.33
N VAL A 79 18.00 8.36 -6.60
CA VAL A 79 16.64 8.37 -7.14
C VAL A 79 15.96 9.67 -6.74
N ARG A 80 15.42 10.40 -7.72
CA ARG A 80 14.64 11.61 -7.50
C ARG A 80 13.19 11.39 -7.89
N VAL A 81 12.30 12.09 -7.22
CA VAL A 81 10.85 11.98 -7.39
C VAL A 81 10.19 13.34 -7.46
N THR A 82 9.04 13.41 -8.15
CA THR A 82 8.29 14.62 -8.45
C THR A 82 6.86 14.59 -7.86
N PRO A 83 6.16 15.73 -7.80
CA PRO A 83 4.79 15.79 -7.27
C PRO A 83 3.80 14.87 -7.98
N GLU A 84 3.98 14.64 -9.28
CA GLU A 84 3.13 13.76 -10.10
C GLU A 84 3.18 12.30 -9.63
N GLN A 85 4.25 11.92 -8.94
CA GLN A 85 4.45 10.56 -8.45
C GLN A 85 3.80 10.32 -7.07
N ILE A 86 3.28 11.36 -6.42
CA ILE A 86 2.48 11.20 -5.19
C ILE A 86 1.24 10.37 -5.48
N LYS A 87 0.85 9.54 -4.51
CA LYS A 87 -0.34 8.66 -4.54
C LYS A 87 -1.54 9.29 -5.28
N PRO A 88 -1.83 8.86 -6.53
CA PRO A 88 -2.81 9.53 -7.39
C PRO A 88 -4.22 9.58 -6.81
N THR A 89 -4.61 8.58 -6.01
CA THR A 89 -5.94 8.51 -5.40
C THR A 89 -5.97 9.06 -3.97
N HIS A 90 -4.95 9.80 -3.53
CA HIS A 90 -4.98 10.41 -2.20
C HIS A 90 -5.96 11.60 -2.21
N PRO A 91 -6.93 11.67 -1.29
CA PRO A 91 -7.93 12.73 -1.31
C PRO A 91 -7.34 14.12 -1.05
N ARG A 92 -6.26 14.17 -0.25
CA ARG A 92 -5.57 15.40 0.14
C ARG A 92 -4.20 15.48 -0.53
N ARG A 93 -4.18 15.39 -1.86
CA ARG A 93 -2.94 15.14 -2.62
C ARG A 93 -2.03 16.37 -2.63
N GLY A 94 -2.62 17.57 -2.60
CA GLY A 94 -1.92 18.85 -2.51
C GLY A 94 -1.23 19.04 -1.18
N GLU A 95 -1.95 18.79 -0.08
CA GLU A 95 -1.38 18.80 1.27
C GLU A 95 -0.19 17.84 1.37
N LEU A 96 -0.35 16.63 0.82
CA LEU A 96 0.70 15.61 0.81
C LEU A 96 1.92 16.03 -0.02
N ALA A 97 1.71 16.76 -1.10
CA ALA A 97 2.79 17.35 -1.89
C ALA A 97 3.51 18.43 -1.12
N ALA A 98 2.78 19.33 -0.47
CA ALA A 98 3.33 20.39 0.36
C ALA A 98 4.14 19.86 1.56
N GLU A 99 3.73 18.74 2.16
CA GLU A 99 4.50 18.06 3.21
C GLU A 99 5.86 17.56 2.71
N VAL A 100 5.92 17.11 1.45
CA VAL A 100 7.06 16.39 0.89
C VAL A 100 8.04 17.33 0.18
N PHE A 101 7.50 18.25 -0.62
CA PHE A 101 8.25 19.19 -1.48
C PHE A 101 8.37 20.60 -0.85
N GLY A 102 7.80 20.79 0.35
CA GLY A 102 7.65 22.11 0.97
C GLY A 102 6.61 22.97 0.26
N HIS A 103 6.16 24.04 0.93
CA HIS A 103 5.26 25.02 0.33
C HIS A 103 5.70 26.47 0.61
N ASP A 104 5.35 27.37 -0.30
CA ASP A 104 5.56 28.80 -0.14
C ASP A 104 4.50 29.39 0.81
N THR A 105 4.95 29.78 2.00
CA THR A 105 4.09 30.38 3.04
C THR A 105 3.44 31.70 2.63
N ARG A 106 3.88 32.31 1.52
CA ARG A 106 3.26 33.53 0.96
C ARG A 106 2.03 33.21 0.10
N MET A 107 1.94 31.99 -0.43
CA MET A 107 0.84 31.53 -1.28
C MET A 107 -0.18 30.70 -0.51
N ALA A 108 0.29 29.86 0.42
CA ALA A 108 -0.54 29.08 1.32
C ALA A 108 -0.08 29.30 2.76
N SER A 109 -0.97 29.65 3.68
CA SER A 109 -0.59 29.90 5.09
C SER A 109 -0.14 28.66 5.84
N ASP A 110 -0.57 27.48 5.37
CA ASP A 110 -0.30 26.16 5.89
C ASP A 110 -0.47 25.12 4.77
N VAL A 111 -0.12 23.87 5.07
CA VAL A 111 -0.24 22.76 4.11
C VAL A 111 -1.68 22.48 3.69
N GLU A 112 -2.67 22.74 4.55
CA GLU A 112 -4.10 22.50 4.28
C GLU A 112 -4.67 23.50 3.27
N SER A 113 -3.99 24.63 3.08
CA SER A 113 -4.36 25.67 2.12
C SER A 113 -3.85 25.39 0.70
N VAL A 114 -3.09 24.31 0.49
CA VAL A 114 -2.58 23.93 -0.84
C VAL A 114 -3.65 23.15 -1.62
N PRO A 115 -3.99 23.55 -2.86
CA PRO A 115 -5.00 22.87 -3.67
C PRO A 115 -4.69 21.39 -3.89
N ASP A 116 -5.70 20.53 -3.81
CA ASP A 116 -5.52 19.08 -3.95
C ASP A 116 -5.20 18.60 -5.37
N ASP A 117 -5.51 19.42 -6.37
CA ASP A 117 -5.08 19.16 -7.74
C ASP A 117 -3.56 19.38 -7.85
N ILE A 118 -2.82 18.38 -8.34
CA ILE A 118 -1.36 18.48 -8.39
C ILE A 118 -0.88 19.54 -9.38
N GLU A 119 -1.56 19.75 -10.51
CA GLU A 119 -1.13 20.77 -11.46
C GLU A 119 -1.25 22.17 -10.84
N GLU A 120 -2.34 22.43 -10.11
CA GLU A 120 -2.52 23.68 -9.36
C GLU A 120 -1.54 23.79 -8.17
N ALA A 121 -1.34 22.68 -7.42
CA ALA A 121 -0.44 22.64 -6.27
C ALA A 121 1.00 23.01 -6.64
N ARG A 122 1.47 22.72 -7.87
CA ARG A 122 2.85 22.99 -8.30
C ARG A 122 3.28 24.45 -8.13
N GLU A 123 2.36 25.40 -8.23
CA GLU A 123 2.66 26.81 -8.00
C GLU A 123 2.96 27.13 -6.52
N TYR A 124 2.47 26.29 -5.60
CA TYR A 124 2.65 26.43 -4.17
C TYR A 124 3.88 25.71 -3.64
N LEU A 125 4.46 24.76 -4.38
CA LEU A 125 5.57 23.93 -3.92
C LEU A 125 6.92 24.63 -4.07
N LEU A 126 7.82 24.42 -3.10
CA LEU A 126 9.17 24.99 -3.14
C LEU A 126 10.10 24.21 -4.06
N ASP A 127 10.03 22.89 -4.00
CA ASP A 127 10.85 21.98 -4.81
C ASP A 127 10.01 21.30 -5.89
N GLN A 128 10.59 21.14 -7.08
CA GLN A 128 9.97 20.39 -8.20
C GLN A 128 10.40 18.92 -8.22
N GLU A 129 11.49 18.59 -7.53
CA GLU A 129 12.05 17.25 -7.44
C GLU A 129 12.86 17.11 -6.15
N ILE A 130 12.68 16.00 -5.45
CA ILE A 130 13.44 15.70 -4.22
C ILE A 130 14.04 14.30 -4.30
N ARG A 131 15.01 14.01 -3.42
CA ARG A 131 15.52 12.65 -3.28
C ARG A 131 14.47 11.74 -2.64
N LEU A 132 14.32 10.53 -3.19
CA LEU A 132 13.54 9.47 -2.57
C LEU A 132 14.32 8.92 -1.36
N THR A 133 13.66 8.83 -0.21
CA THR A 133 14.26 8.41 1.06
C THR A 133 13.31 7.50 1.83
N GLU A 134 13.82 6.79 2.83
CA GLU A 134 13.01 5.95 3.74
C GLU A 134 11.85 6.74 4.39
N ASN A 135 12.03 8.04 4.61
CA ASN A 135 11.04 8.88 5.30
C ASN A 135 9.88 9.32 4.39
N ASN A 136 10.12 9.47 3.08
CA ASN A 136 9.11 10.01 2.15
C ASN A 136 8.56 8.94 1.18
N VAL A 137 9.19 7.77 1.06
CA VAL A 137 8.78 6.72 0.11
C VAL A 137 7.32 6.30 0.29
N ASN A 138 6.81 6.33 1.51
CA ASN A 138 5.42 5.99 1.81
C ASN A 138 4.38 7.00 1.28
N LYS A 139 4.81 8.18 0.78
CA LYS A 139 3.94 9.22 0.21
C LYS A 139 3.72 9.03 -1.30
N PHE A 140 4.58 8.26 -1.96
CA PHE A 140 4.55 8.00 -3.40
C PHE A 140 3.80 6.72 -3.76
N ALA A 141 3.45 6.57 -5.04
CA ALA A 141 2.84 5.35 -5.56
C ALA A 141 3.86 4.48 -6.31
N TYR A 142 3.69 3.17 -6.19
CA TYR A 142 4.52 2.20 -6.90
C TYR A 142 4.41 2.41 -8.42
N GLU A 143 3.19 2.57 -8.91
CA GLU A 143 2.85 2.66 -10.33
C GLU A 143 3.43 3.90 -11.01
N THR A 144 3.76 4.94 -10.24
CA THR A 144 4.31 6.20 -10.76
C THR A 144 5.82 6.28 -10.58
N VAL A 145 6.39 5.70 -9.52
CA VAL A 145 7.83 5.74 -9.26
C VAL A 145 8.57 4.65 -10.02
N VAL A 146 8.09 3.40 -9.93
CA VAL A 146 8.84 2.22 -10.41
C VAL A 146 9.15 2.26 -11.91
N PRO A 147 8.25 2.71 -12.81
CA PRO A 147 8.56 2.79 -14.23
C PRO A 147 9.74 3.71 -14.58
N GLU A 148 9.98 4.74 -13.75
CA GLU A 148 11.01 5.77 -13.95
C GLU A 148 12.33 5.45 -13.25
N LEU A 149 12.39 4.37 -12.46
CA LEU A 149 13.61 3.95 -11.78
C LEU A 149 14.68 3.47 -12.77
N PRO A 150 15.97 3.59 -12.40
CA PRO A 150 17.06 2.91 -13.10
C PRO A 150 16.75 1.41 -13.25
N ALA A 151 17.08 0.82 -14.40
CA ALA A 151 16.65 -0.54 -14.77
C ALA A 151 16.98 -1.60 -13.70
N GLU A 152 18.18 -1.54 -13.12
CA GLU A 152 18.64 -2.47 -12.08
C GLU A 152 17.82 -2.35 -10.78
N VAL A 153 17.54 -1.10 -10.35
CA VAL A 153 16.70 -0.83 -9.17
C VAL A 153 15.26 -1.26 -9.43
N ARG A 154 14.72 -0.96 -10.62
CA ARG A 154 13.38 -1.36 -11.03
C ARG A 154 13.20 -2.88 -10.98
N GLU A 155 14.13 -3.61 -11.58
CA GLU A 155 14.10 -5.08 -11.62
C GLU A 155 14.09 -5.69 -10.22
N HIS A 156 14.93 -5.17 -9.30
CA HIS A 156 14.95 -5.62 -7.90
C HIS A 156 13.62 -5.35 -7.18
N VAL A 157 13.05 -4.17 -7.36
CA VAL A 157 11.76 -3.78 -6.75
C VAL A 157 10.62 -4.64 -7.28
N GLU A 158 10.54 -4.85 -8.60
CA GLU A 158 9.54 -5.71 -9.22
C GLU A 158 9.67 -7.18 -8.76
N ALA A 159 10.89 -7.70 -8.70
CA ALA A 159 11.15 -9.04 -8.19
C ALA A 159 10.75 -9.18 -6.72
N THR A 160 11.04 -8.17 -5.90
CA THR A 160 10.67 -8.17 -4.48
C THR A 160 9.15 -8.06 -4.28
N ALA A 161 8.46 -7.26 -5.10
CA ALA A 161 7.00 -7.21 -5.12
C ALA A 161 6.41 -8.58 -5.45
N ALA A 162 6.90 -9.26 -6.49
CA ALA A 162 6.46 -10.60 -6.86
C ALA A 162 6.71 -11.62 -5.73
N GLN A 163 7.88 -11.56 -5.07
CA GLN A 163 8.19 -12.42 -3.93
C GLN A 163 7.26 -12.20 -2.74
N PHE A 164 7.00 -10.95 -2.36
CA PHE A 164 6.08 -10.63 -1.27
C PHE A 164 4.67 -11.10 -1.58
N GLN A 165 4.20 -10.90 -2.82
CA GLN A 165 2.90 -11.39 -3.26
C GLN A 165 2.84 -12.92 -3.15
N GLU A 166 3.79 -13.65 -3.73
CA GLU A 166 3.83 -15.12 -3.68
C GLU A 166 3.84 -15.65 -2.24
N VAL A 167 4.63 -15.05 -1.35
CA VAL A 167 4.69 -15.45 0.07
C VAL A 167 3.36 -15.19 0.78
N MET A 168 2.67 -14.08 0.46
CA MET A 168 1.34 -13.78 1.00
C MET A 168 0.28 -14.76 0.48
N GLU A 169 0.28 -15.05 -0.82
CA GLU A 169 -0.64 -16.00 -1.44
C GLU A 169 -0.47 -17.42 -0.90
N ARG A 170 0.76 -17.81 -0.52
CA ARG A 170 1.05 -19.09 0.16
C ARG A 170 0.79 -19.08 1.66
N LEU A 171 0.29 -17.97 2.21
CA LEU A 171 0.05 -17.77 3.64
C LEU A 171 1.31 -17.96 4.51
N GLY A 172 2.50 -17.76 3.93
CA GLY A 172 3.81 -17.86 4.59
C GLY A 172 4.15 -16.62 5.40
N PHE A 173 3.66 -15.48 4.98
CA PHE A 173 3.62 -14.22 5.72
C PHE A 173 2.29 -13.57 5.42
N MET A 174 1.60 -13.06 6.42
CA MET A 174 0.56 -12.08 6.12
C MET A 174 0.50 -11.02 7.21
N PRO A 175 0.10 -9.77 6.88
CA PRO A 175 0.04 -8.64 7.82
C PRO A 175 -0.83 -8.89 9.07
N ASN A 176 -1.19 -7.86 9.83
CA ASN A 176 -2.03 -8.02 11.03
C ASN A 176 -3.54 -8.27 10.75
N TRP A 177 -3.87 -8.95 9.64
CA TRP A 177 -5.23 -9.35 9.22
C TRP A 177 -5.72 -10.61 9.95
N ARG A 178 -4.86 -11.25 10.76
CA ARG A 178 -5.18 -12.39 11.65
C ARG A 178 -6.00 -12.02 12.90
N ALA A 179 -6.39 -10.76 13.09
CA ALA A 179 -7.16 -10.36 14.27
C ALA A 179 -8.58 -10.96 14.23
N ARG A 180 -8.70 -12.19 14.76
CA ARG A 180 -9.86 -13.08 14.85
C ARG A 180 -10.21 -13.81 13.55
N LEU A 181 -9.39 -14.80 13.20
CA LEU A 181 -9.87 -16.03 12.54
C LEU A 181 -10.39 -16.99 13.60
#